data_AF-A0A7R8UK76-F1
#
_entry.id   AF-A0A7R8UK76-F1
#
_cell.length_a   1.000
_cell.length_b   1.000
_cell.length_c   1.000
_cell.angle_alpha   90.00
_cell.angle_beta   90.00
_cell.angle_gamma   90.00
#
_symmetry.space_group_name_H-M   'P 1'
#
loop_
_entity.id
_entity.type
_entity.pdbx_description
1 polymer ?
#
loop_
_entity_poly.entity_id
_entity_poly.type
_entity_poly.pdbx_seq_one_letter_code
_entity_poly.pdbx_strand_id
1 'polypeptide(L)'
;MNSQEYQNVLQDNLLPFINSFEGNEVIFQQDNASVHVSRSTKAWLEANSIATLEWPACSPDLNPIENVWGWLVRQIYSQDKEYSSRNELKEAIERAWHELTPQMLSKYIHSMPNRIFEVIKKGGNTIDY
;
A
#
# COMPACT_ATOMS: atom_id res chain seq x y z
N MET A 1 -5.51 -0.07 15.11
CA MET A 1 -4.42 0.88 14.89
C MET A 1 -4.94 2.28 15.11
N ASN A 2 -4.30 3.07 15.98
CA ASN A 2 -4.51 4.51 16.14
C ASN A 2 -3.36 5.30 15.47
N SER A 3 -3.42 6.65 15.49
CA SER A 3 -2.39 7.48 14.85
C SER A 3 -0.98 7.27 15.41
N GLN A 4 -0.83 7.05 16.71
CA GLN A 4 0.47 6.82 17.34
C GLN A 4 1.04 5.46 16.95
N GLU A 5 0.21 4.42 16.97
CA GLU A 5 0.60 3.08 16.50
C GLU A 5 1.02 3.11 15.03
N TYR A 6 0.30 3.88 14.20
CA TYR A 6 0.67 4.07 12.80
C TYR A 6 2.03 4.79 12.64
N GLN A 7 2.25 5.88 13.39
CA GLN A 7 3.53 6.59 13.39
C GLN A 7 4.69 5.68 13.82
N ASN A 8 4.48 4.82 14.81
CA ASN A 8 5.49 3.84 15.22
C ASN A 8 5.82 2.86 14.08
N VAL A 9 4.81 2.36 13.35
CA VAL A 9 5.03 1.50 12.18
C VAL A 9 5.85 2.24 11.11
N LEU A 10 5.52 3.50 10.81
CA LEU A 10 6.28 4.30 9.84
C LEU A 10 7.71 4.57 10.33
N GLN A 11 7.89 4.85 11.62
CA GLN A 11 9.19 5.10 12.22
C GLN A 11 10.10 3.88 12.12
N ASP A 12 9.57 2.69 12.42
CA ASP A 12 10.37 1.47 12.48
C ASP A 12 10.64 0.86 11.10
N ASN A 13 9.78 1.12 10.10
CA ASN A 13 9.84 0.46 8.80
C ASN A 13 10.04 1.41 7.62
N LEU A 14 9.27 2.51 7.55
CA LEU A 14 9.31 3.42 6.41
C LEU A 14 10.54 4.34 6.45
N LEU A 15 10.85 4.95 7.59
CA LEU A 15 11.98 5.88 7.70
C LEU A 15 13.33 5.23 7.34
N PRO A 16 13.70 4.05 7.88
CA PRO A 16 14.93 3.39 7.48
C PRO A 16 14.95 3.06 5.99
N PHE A 17 13.79 2.68 5.43
CA PHE A 17 13.67 2.37 4.01
C PHE A 17 13.89 3.61 3.14
N ILE A 18 13.22 4.74 3.41
CA ILE A 18 13.41 5.99 2.66
C ILE A 18 14.86 6.48 2.77
N ASN A 19 15.46 6.41 3.96
CA ASN A 19 16.84 6.82 4.18
C ASN A 19 17.86 5.99 3.38
N SER A 20 17.49 4.77 2.96
CA SER A 20 18.36 3.94 2.11
C SER A 20 18.48 4.44 0.67
N PHE A 21 17.66 5.41 0.23
CA PHE A 21 17.68 5.94 -1.14
C PHE A 21 18.67 7.09 -1.36
N GLU A 22 19.61 7.35 -0.44
CA GLU A 22 20.77 8.25 -0.59
C GLU A 22 20.51 9.61 -1.29
N GLY A 23 19.38 10.26 -0.97
CA GLY A 23 19.06 11.60 -1.49
C GLY A 23 18.22 11.62 -2.77
N ASN A 24 17.72 10.48 -3.25
CA ASN A 24 16.65 10.47 -4.25
C ASN A 24 15.35 11.04 -3.64
N GLU A 25 14.61 11.80 -4.44
CA GLU A 25 13.28 12.27 -4.05
C GLU A 25 12.31 11.08 -3.99
N VAL A 26 11.75 10.83 -2.81
CA VAL A 26 10.76 9.78 -2.56
C VAL A 26 9.45 10.43 -2.13
N ILE A 27 8.37 10.06 -2.81
CA ILE A 27 7.02 10.46 -2.46
C ILE A 27 6.31 9.24 -1.85
N PHE A 28 5.87 9.38 -0.60
CA PHE A 28 5.13 8.34 0.11
C PHE A 28 3.64 8.39 -0.27
N GLN A 29 3.11 7.26 -0.73
CA GLN A 29 1.68 7.12 -1.03
C GLN A 29 0.97 6.42 0.15
N GLN A 30 -0.15 7.00 0.58
CA GLN A 30 -1.08 6.43 1.56
C GLN A 30 -2.51 6.85 1.20
N ASP A 31 -3.51 6.10 1.67
CA ASP A 31 -4.90 6.49 1.53
C ASP A 31 -5.34 7.54 2.57
N ASN A 32 -6.60 7.95 2.50
CA ASN A 32 -7.18 8.95 3.39
C ASN A 32 -7.82 8.37 4.67
N ALA A 33 -7.38 7.18 5.14
CA ALA A 33 -7.87 6.65 6.41
C ALA A 33 -7.65 7.67 7.54
N SER A 34 -8.58 7.74 8.50
CA SER A 34 -8.60 8.80 9.53
C SER A 34 -7.30 8.90 10.33
N VAL A 35 -6.63 7.77 10.58
CA VAL A 35 -5.33 7.73 11.25
C VAL A 35 -4.18 8.24 10.39
N HIS A 36 -4.24 8.09 9.06
CA HIS A 36 -3.22 8.58 8.11
C HIS A 36 -3.30 10.11 7.95
N VAL A 37 -4.52 10.66 7.89
CA VAL A 37 -4.74 12.10 7.68
C VAL A 37 -4.98 12.89 8.96
N SER A 38 -4.83 12.26 10.13
CA SER A 38 -4.97 12.94 11.42
C SER A 38 -3.95 14.08 11.58
N ARG A 39 -4.30 15.13 12.33
CA ARG A 39 -3.38 16.25 12.61
C ARG A 39 -2.03 15.77 13.18
N SER A 40 -2.08 14.77 14.06
CA SER A 40 -0.88 14.19 14.68
C SER A 40 0.01 13.52 13.62
N THR A 41 -0.57 12.68 12.75
CA THR A 41 0.19 11.96 11.71
C THR A 41 0.74 12.91 10.66
N LYS A 42 -0.03 13.91 10.23
CA LYS A 42 0.46 14.94 9.29
C LYS A 42 1.64 15.71 9.86
N ALA A 43 1.56 16.14 11.11
CA ALA A 43 2.66 16.84 11.79
C ALA A 43 3.90 15.95 11.93
N TRP A 44 3.72 14.64 12.20
CA TRP A 44 4.83 13.69 12.26
C TRP A 44 5.51 13.49 10.90
N LEU A 45 4.74 13.36 9.81
CA LEU A 45 5.29 13.24 8.45
C LEU A 45 6.08 14.48 8.04
N GLU A 46 5.54 15.67 8.34
CA GLU A 46 6.21 16.95 8.11
C GLU A 46 7.51 17.07 8.91
N ALA A 47 7.49 16.74 10.21
CA ALA A 47 8.68 16.77 11.06
C ALA A 47 9.81 15.85 10.59
N ASN A 48 9.46 14.75 9.91
CA ASN A 48 10.42 13.80 9.32
C ASN A 48 10.72 14.08 7.84
N SER A 49 10.25 15.21 7.29
CA SER A 49 10.46 15.60 5.89
C SER A 49 10.01 14.54 4.87
N ILE A 50 8.93 13.81 5.18
CA ILE A 50 8.35 12.83 4.25
C ILE A 50 7.33 13.52 3.36
N ALA A 51 7.64 13.63 2.06
CA ALA A 51 6.68 14.07 1.06
C ALA A 51 5.57 13.02 0.89
N THR A 52 4.32 13.46 0.82
CA THR A 52 3.16 12.57 0.61
C THR A 52 2.43 12.88 -0.69
N LEU A 53 1.96 11.84 -1.37
CA LEU A 53 1.13 11.97 -2.55
C LEU A 53 -0.31 12.32 -2.13
N GLU A 54 -0.89 13.38 -2.70
CA GLU A 54 -2.31 13.66 -2.53
C GLU A 54 -3.16 12.52 -3.09
N TRP A 55 -4.09 12.02 -2.29
CA TRP A 55 -4.90 10.87 -2.65
C TRP A 55 -6.38 11.23 -2.81
N PRO A 56 -7.03 10.84 -3.92
CA PRO A 56 -8.48 11.00 -4.06
C PRO A 56 -9.24 10.05 -3.11
N ALA A 57 -10.36 10.52 -2.57
CA ALA A 57 -11.22 9.69 -1.72
C ALA A 57 -11.80 8.51 -2.52
N CYS A 58 -12.06 7.38 -1.84
CA CYS A 58 -12.73 6.22 -2.42
C CYS A 58 -12.12 5.68 -3.72
N SER A 59 -10.80 5.76 -3.88
CA SER A 59 -10.09 5.34 -5.10
C SER A 59 -9.13 4.16 -4.86
N PRO A 60 -9.64 2.97 -4.48
CA PRO A 60 -8.81 1.78 -4.31
C PRO A 60 -8.25 1.29 -5.66
N ASP A 61 -8.97 1.53 -6.76
CA ASP A 61 -8.55 1.25 -8.13
C ASP A 61 -7.24 1.95 -8.51
N LEU A 62 -6.96 3.10 -7.90
CA LEU A 62 -5.70 3.82 -8.08
C LEU A 62 -4.57 3.32 -7.16
N ASN A 63 -4.82 2.43 -6.21
CA ASN A 63 -3.79 1.98 -5.27
C ASN A 63 -3.16 0.64 -5.72
N PRO A 64 -1.89 0.61 -6.16
CA PRO A 64 -1.25 -0.62 -6.62
C PRO A 64 -1.16 -1.73 -5.56
N ILE A 65 -1.17 -1.38 -4.26
CA ILE A 65 -1.08 -2.38 -3.19
C ILE A 65 -2.32 -3.29 -3.15
N GLU A 66 -3.46 -2.83 -3.65
CA GLU A 66 -4.69 -3.64 -3.74
C GLU A 66 -4.49 -4.85 -4.65
N ASN A 67 -3.65 -4.74 -5.69
CA ASN A 67 -3.30 -5.89 -6.52
C ASN A 67 -2.40 -6.89 -5.79
N VAL A 68 -1.54 -6.41 -4.90
CA VAL A 68 -0.72 -7.28 -4.04
C VAL A 68 -1.62 -8.02 -3.05
N TRP A 69 -2.57 -7.33 -2.41
CA TRP A 69 -3.56 -7.97 -1.53
C TRP A 69 -4.42 -8.99 -2.26
N GLY A 70 -4.96 -8.63 -3.43
CA GLY A 70 -5.75 -9.54 -4.24
C GLY A 70 -4.96 -10.77 -4.69
N TRP A 71 -3.68 -10.62 -5.03
CA TRP A 71 -2.81 -11.74 -5.35
C TRP A 71 -2.53 -12.62 -4.11
N LEU A 72 -2.20 -12.02 -2.96
CA LEU A 72 -1.94 -12.75 -1.71
C LEU A 72 -3.13 -13.60 -1.32
N VAL A 73 -4.34 -13.02 -1.31
CA VAL A 73 -5.59 -13.74 -0.99
C VAL A 73 -5.79 -14.94 -1.91
N ARG A 74 -5.54 -14.79 -3.22
CA ARG A 74 -5.64 -15.89 -4.18
C ARG A 74 -4.60 -16.98 -3.95
N GLN A 75 -3.39 -16.64 -3.50
CA GLN A 75 -2.37 -17.63 -3.17
C GLN A 75 -2.71 -18.41 -1.91
N ILE A 76 -3.03 -17.70 -0.81
CA ILE A 76 -3.26 -18.33 0.49
C ILE A 76 -4.52 -19.21 0.49
N TYR A 77 -5.59 -18.79 -0.20
CA TYR A 77 -6.85 -19.56 -0.30
C TYR A 77 -6.93 -20.41 -1.58
N SER A 78 -5.80 -20.63 -2.27
CA SER A 78 -5.79 -21.53 -3.42
C SER A 78 -6.22 -22.95 -3.01
N GLN A 79 -6.90 -23.66 -3.91
CA GLN A 79 -7.36 -25.04 -3.68
C GLN A 79 -8.25 -25.20 -2.43
N ASP A 80 -9.08 -24.19 -2.13
CA ASP A 80 -10.00 -24.19 -1.00
C ASP A 80 -9.30 -24.42 0.36
N LYS A 81 -8.05 -23.96 0.47
CA LYS A 81 -7.26 -24.09 1.69
C LYS A 81 -7.91 -23.32 2.84
N GLU A 82 -8.16 -24.02 3.94
CA GLU A 82 -8.62 -23.44 5.20
C GLU A 82 -7.50 -23.41 6.25
N TYR A 83 -7.61 -22.50 7.21
CA TYR A 83 -6.66 -22.31 8.31
C TYR A 83 -7.35 -22.47 9.65
N SER A 84 -6.77 -23.29 10.52
CA SER A 84 -7.36 -23.61 11.83
C SER A 84 -6.87 -22.68 12.96
N SER A 85 -5.91 -21.81 12.68
CA SER A 85 -5.40 -20.85 13.66
C SER A 85 -4.88 -19.56 13.03
N ARG A 86 -4.80 -18.51 13.84
CA ARG A 86 -4.18 -17.24 13.44
C ARG A 86 -2.70 -17.40 13.08
N ASN A 87 -1.97 -18.27 13.76
CA ASN A 87 -0.55 -18.51 13.48
C ASN A 87 -0.36 -19.19 12.12
N GLU A 88 -1.18 -20.21 11.81
CA GLU A 88 -1.12 -20.91 10.53
C GLU A 88 -1.41 -19.95 9.36
N LEU A 89 -2.43 -19.09 9.51
CA LEU A 89 -2.74 -18.06 8.52
C LEU A 89 -1.59 -17.05 8.38
N LYS A 90 -0.99 -16.61 9.51
CA LYS A 90 0.13 -15.68 9.49
C LYS A 90 1.33 -16.26 8.74
N GLU A 91 1.71 -17.50 9.03
CA GLU A 91 2.82 -18.18 8.34
C GLU A 91 2.54 -18.34 6.85
N ALA A 92 1.29 -18.60 6.46
CA ALA A 92 0.92 -18.68 5.06
C ALA A 92 1.00 -17.34 4.33
N ILE A 93 0.56 -16.25 4.98
CA ILE A 93 0.71 -14.89 4.45
C ILE A 93 2.20 -14.54 4.29
N GLU A 94 3.04 -14.85 5.27
CA GLU A 94 4.49 -14.61 5.19
C GLU A 94 5.13 -15.40 4.05
N ARG A 95 4.80 -16.70 3.90
CA ARG A 95 5.29 -17.51 2.77
C ARG A 95 4.88 -16.92 1.42
N ALA A 96 3.60 -16.60 1.25
CA ALA A 96 3.11 -16.00 0.00
C ALA A 96 3.75 -14.63 -0.25
N TRP A 97 3.96 -13.81 0.78
CA TRP A 97 4.65 -12.52 0.66
C TRP A 97 6.08 -12.69 0.11
N HIS A 98 6.81 -13.71 0.56
CA HIS A 98 8.16 -14.00 0.07
C HIS A 98 8.22 -14.49 -1.38
N GLU A 99 7.09 -14.89 -1.97
CA GLU A 99 7.00 -15.28 -3.38
C GLU A 99 6.76 -14.07 -4.31
N LEU A 100 6.50 -12.88 -3.77
CA LEU A 100 6.38 -11.66 -4.57
C LEU A 100 7.70 -11.36 -5.29
N THR A 101 7.62 -11.23 -6.61
CA THR A 101 8.78 -10.90 -7.44
C THR A 101 8.79 -9.42 -7.85
N PRO A 102 9.97 -8.81 -8.07
CA PRO A 102 10.06 -7.46 -8.61
C PRO A 102 9.29 -7.28 -9.93
N GLN A 103 9.22 -8.32 -10.76
CA GLN A 103 8.48 -8.30 -12.03
C GLN A 103 6.97 -8.15 -11.81
N MET A 104 6.42 -8.82 -10.79
CA MET A 104 5.01 -8.67 -10.42
C MET A 104 4.70 -7.27 -9.90
N LEU A 105 5.53 -6.75 -9.00
CA LEU A 105 5.39 -5.40 -8.46
C LEU A 105 5.50 -4.35 -9.58
N SER A 106 6.49 -4.51 -10.45
CA SER A 106 6.70 -3.66 -11.61
C SER A 106 5.48 -3.63 -12.53
N LYS A 107 4.84 -4.78 -12.79
CA LYS A 107 3.60 -4.84 -13.57
C LYS A 107 2.48 -3.99 -12.96
N TYR A 108 2.31 -4.04 -11.64
CA TYR A 108 1.27 -3.25 -10.96
C TYR A 108 1.56 -1.76 -11.04
N ILE A 109 2.81 -1.34 -10.82
CA ILE A 109 3.22 0.07 -10.95
C ILE A 109 3.04 0.58 -12.38
N HIS A 110 3.49 -0.18 -13.39
CA HIS A 110 3.40 0.23 -14.80
C HIS A 110 1.96 0.35 -15.32
N SER A 111 0.98 -0.21 -14.61
CA SER A 111 -0.43 -0.05 -14.98
C SER A 111 -1.02 1.31 -14.61
N MET A 112 -0.39 2.06 -13.68
CA MET A 112 -0.94 3.29 -13.12
C MET A 112 -1.27 4.37 -14.14
N PRO A 113 -0.43 4.66 -15.16
CA PRO A 113 -0.78 5.65 -16.19
C PRO A 113 -2.10 5.32 -16.89
N ASN A 114 -2.34 4.05 -17.20
CA ASN A 114 -3.58 3.61 -17.84
C ASN A 114 -4.79 3.74 -16.89
N ARG A 115 -4.62 3.40 -15.62
CA ARG A 115 -5.68 3.54 -14.61
C ARG A 115 -6.11 5.00 -14.47
N ILE A 116 -5.14 5.90 -14.34
CA ILE A 116 -5.38 7.35 -14.25
C ILE A 116 -6.12 7.84 -15.51
N PHE A 117 -5.67 7.41 -16.69
CA PHE A 117 -6.32 7.76 -17.96
C PHE A 117 -7.79 7.30 -17.99
N GLU A 118 -8.08 6.06 -17.60
CA GLU A 118 -9.44 5.53 -17.59
C GLU A 118 -10.33 6.23 -16.55
N VAL A 119 -9.82 6.55 -15.36
CA VAL A 119 -10.56 7.35 -14.36
C VAL A 119 -10.92 8.73 -14.92
N ILE A 120 -9.97 9.42 -15.58
CA ILE A 120 -10.23 10.72 -16.22
C ILE A 120 -11.28 10.58 -17.32
N LYS A 121 -11.15 9.57 -18.19
CA LYS A 121 -12.11 9.29 -19.28
C LYS A 121 -13.52 9.00 -18.77
N LYS A 122 -13.63 8.38 -17.60
CA LYS A 122 -14.91 8.13 -16.91
C LYS A 122 -15.40 9.30 -16.06
N GLY A 123 -14.73 10.45 -16.09
CA GLY A 123 -15.11 11.63 -15.32
C GLY A 123 -14.98 11.45 -13.80
N GLY A 124 -13.97 10.70 -13.36
CA GLY A 124 -13.71 10.44 -11.93
C GLY A 124 -14.49 9.25 -11.35
N ASN A 125 -15.26 8.52 -12.16
CA ASN A 125 -15.93 7.30 -11.71
C ASN A 125 -14.97 6.10 -11.65
N THR A 126 -15.39 5.08 -10.91
CA THR A 126 -14.61 3.86 -10.69
C THR A 126 -14.27 3.13 -12.00
N ILE A 127 -13.07 2.57 -12.03
CA ILE A 127 -12.64 1.65 -13.08
C ILE A 127 -12.67 0.20 -12.58
N ASP A 128 -12.82 -0.73 -13.52
CA ASP A 128 -12.73 -2.16 -13.24
C ASP A 128 -11.26 -2.55 -13.45
N TYR A 129 -10.54 -2.74 -12.34
CA TYR A 129 -9.11 -3.05 -12.34
C TYR A 129 -8.74 -3.99 -11.18
#